data_AF-A0A7C1G9Y7-F1
#
_entry.id   AF-A0A7C1G9Y7-F1
#
_cell.length_a   1.000
_cell.length_b   1.000
_cell.length_c   1.000
_cell.angle_alpha   90.00
_cell.angle_beta   90.00
_cell.angle_gamma   90.00
#
_symmetry.space_group_name_H-M   'P 1'
#
loop_
_entity.id
_entity.type
_entity.pdbx_description
1 polymer ?
#
loop_
_entity_poly.entity_id
_entity_poly.type
_entity_poly.pdbx_seq_one_letter_code
_entity_poly.pdbx_strand_id
1 'polypeptide(L)' 'MRKKKQEIREKVWRKLLEENVALPPFPVEGRIPNFRGAREAALKLRASSIYQKAQVVFSNPDSPQRHVRELS' A
#
# COMPACT_ATOMS: atom_id res chain seq x y z
N MET A 1 20.84 -11.40 0.32
CA MET A 1 19.86 -10.29 0.11
C MET A 1 18.42 -10.76 -0.09
N ARG A 2 18.12 -11.67 -1.03
CA ARG A 2 16.73 -12.14 -1.30
C ARG A 2 16.02 -12.70 -0.06
N LYS A 3 16.71 -13.54 0.72
CA LYS A 3 16.20 -14.12 1.97
C LYS A 3 15.78 -13.06 2.99
N LYS A 4 16.65 -12.08 3.26
CA LYS A 4 16.36 -10.94 4.16
C LYS A 4 15.16 -10.10 3.71
N LYS A 5 14.99 -9.87 2.39
CA LYS A 5 13.81 -9.18 1.86
C LYS A 5 12.53 -9.99 2.07
N GLN A 6 12.59 -11.31 1.91
CA GLN A 6 11.46 -12.21 2.13
C GLN A 6 11.06 -12.25 3.61
N GLU A 7 12.02 -12.35 4.52
CA GLU A 7 11.78 -12.32 5.97
C GLU A 7 11.06 -11.03 6.40
N ILE A 8 11.41 -9.87 5.81
CA ILE A 8 10.73 -8.61 6.08
C ILE A 8 9.29 -8.64 5.56
N ARG A 9 9.05 -9.15 4.35
CA ARG A 9 7.70 -9.28 3.80
C ARG A 9 6.82 -10.15 4.69
N GLU A 10 7.31 -11.31 5.11
CA GLU A 10 6.58 -12.22 6.01
C GLU A 10 6.26 -11.56 7.35
N LYS A 11 7.20 -10.80 7.93
CA LYS A 11 6.95 -10.02 9.14
C LYS A 11 5.85 -8.98 8.94
N VAL A 12 5.87 -8.25 7.82
CA VAL A 12 4.85 -7.24 7.51
C VAL A 12 3.48 -7.89 7.28
N TRP A 13 3.41 -8.95 6.47
CA TRP A 13 2.16 -9.69 6.22
C TRP A 13 1.56 -10.22 7.51
N ARG A 14 2.38 -10.84 8.37
CA ARG A 14 1.94 -11.32 9.67
C ARG A 14 1.42 -10.20 10.55
N LYS A 15 2.15 -9.08 10.64
CA LYS A 15 1.73 -7.92 11.43
C LYS A 15 0.40 -7.35 10.97
N LEU A 16 0.16 -7.25 9.65
CA LEU A 16 -1.11 -6.76 9.11
C LEU A 16 -2.30 -7.65 9.50
N LEU A 17 -2.10 -8.96 9.56
CA LEU A 17 -3.10 -9.94 9.97
C LEU A 17 -3.31 -9.91 11.50
N GLU A 18 -2.24 -9.96 12.28
CA GLU A 18 -2.26 -9.92 13.75
C GLU A 18 -2.96 -8.65 14.27
N GLU A 19 -2.73 -7.51 13.62
CA GLU A 19 -3.35 -6.23 13.97
C GLU A 19 -4.76 -6.04 13.37
N ASN A 20 -5.29 -7.00 12.61
CA ASN A 20 -6.60 -6.92 11.94
C ASN A 20 -6.77 -5.67 11.06
N VAL A 21 -5.68 -5.22 10.46
CA VAL A 21 -5.66 -4.07 9.54
C VAL A 21 -5.60 -4.49 8.08
N ALA A 22 -5.32 -5.76 7.76
CA ALA A 22 -5.41 -6.26 6.40
C ALA A 22 -6.86 -6.20 5.89
N LEU A 23 -7.03 -5.79 4.63
CA LEU A 23 -8.32 -5.73 3.95
C LEU A 23 -8.33 -6.65 2.73
N PRO A 24 -9.52 -7.07 2.24
CA PRO A 24 -9.62 -7.81 0.99
C PRO A 24 -8.92 -7.08 -0.17
N PRO A 25 -8.35 -7.82 -1.14
CA PRO A 25 -8.44 -9.27 -1.31
C PRO A 25 -7.40 -10.07 -0.50
N PHE A 26 -7.80 -11.22 0.03
CA PHE A 26 -6.94 -12.21 0.68
C PHE A 26 -6.54 -13.34 -0.30
N PRO A 27 -5.45 -14.10 -0.05
CA PRO A 27 -4.45 -13.95 1.01
C PRO A 27 -3.54 -12.72 0.79
N VAL A 28 -2.84 -12.25 1.83
CA VAL A 28 -1.92 -11.10 1.74
C VAL A 28 -0.52 -11.51 1.27
N GLU A 29 -0.15 -12.76 1.54
CA GLU A 29 1.14 -13.35 1.22
C GLU A 29 1.35 -13.41 -0.30
N GLY A 30 2.54 -13.00 -0.73
CA GLY A 30 2.91 -12.93 -2.14
C GLY A 30 2.26 -11.78 -2.91
N ARG A 31 1.47 -10.90 -2.26
CA ARG A 31 0.77 -9.77 -2.89
C ARG A 31 1.20 -8.42 -2.31
N ILE A 32 0.70 -7.34 -2.90
CA ILE A 32 0.70 -6.00 -2.29
C ILE A 32 -0.56 -5.90 -1.42
N PRO A 33 -0.46 -5.99 -0.08
CA PRO A 33 -1.64 -6.08 0.77
C PRO A 33 -2.46 -4.80 0.76
N ASN A 34 -3.78 -4.93 0.70
CA ASN A 34 -4.68 -3.84 1.06
C ASN A 34 -4.75 -3.71 2.58
N PHE A 35 -4.96 -2.50 3.10
CA PHE A 35 -4.90 -2.23 4.53
C PHE A 35 -5.81 -1.07 4.96
N ARG A 36 -6.30 -1.14 6.19
CA ARG A 36 -6.99 -0.05 6.87
C ARG A 36 -6.01 1.11 7.04
N GLY A 37 -6.34 2.26 6.46
CA GLY A 37 -5.40 3.38 6.36
C GLY A 37 -4.96 3.70 4.92
N ALA A 38 -5.31 2.88 3.93
CA ALA A 38 -4.91 3.12 2.53
C ALA A 38 -5.40 4.47 1.99
N ARG A 39 -6.61 4.90 2.38
CA ARG A 39 -7.17 6.21 1.97
C ARG A 39 -6.39 7.36 2.61
N GLU A 40 -6.12 7.26 3.89
CA GLU A 40 -5.37 8.25 4.66
C GLU A 40 -3.91 8.35 4.14
N ALA A 41 -3.31 7.22 3.78
CA ALA A 41 -2.00 7.18 3.14
C ALA A 41 -2.03 7.89 1.77
N ALA A 42 -3.06 7.67 0.94
CA ALA A 42 -3.22 8.36 -0.33
C ALA A 42 -3.39 9.88 -0.16
N LEU A 43 -4.15 10.32 0.86
CA LEU A 43 -4.28 11.76 1.17
C LEU A 43 -2.95 12.38 1.59
N LYS A 44 -2.16 11.70 2.43
CA LYS A 44 -0.81 12.16 2.80
C LYS A 44 0.13 12.24 1.60
N LEU A 45 0.06 11.25 0.70
CA LEU A 45 0.82 11.25 -0.55
C LEU A 45 0.45 12.49 -1.39
N ARG A 46 -0.84 12.75 -1.59
CA ARG A 46 -1.34 13.91 -2.36
C ARG A 46 -0.95 15.26 -1.74
N ALA A 47 -0.89 15.34 -0.41
CA ALA A 47 -0.47 16.54 0.29
C ALA A 47 1.04 16.81 0.18
N SER A 48 1.85 15.85 -0.27
CA SER A 48 3.29 16.04 -0.42
C SER A 48 3.62 16.98 -1.59
N SER A 49 4.62 17.83 -1.40
CA SER A 49 5.08 18.77 -2.43
C SER A 49 5.60 18.07 -3.69
N ILE A 50 6.16 16.86 -3.54
CA ILE A 50 6.63 16.04 -4.66
C ILE A 50 5.44 15.62 -5.54
N TYR A 51 4.34 15.16 -4.93
CA TYR A 51 3.14 14.78 -5.66
C TYR A 51 2.50 15.98 -6.36
N GLN A 52 2.38 17.12 -5.68
CA GLN A 52 1.77 18.34 -6.24
C GLN A 52 2.55 18.92 -7.43
N LYS A 53 3.86 18.72 -7.47
CA LYS A 53 4.73 19.19 -8.58
C LYS A 53 4.86 18.18 -9.71
N ALA A 54 4.39 16.94 -9.52
CA ALA A 54 4.50 15.91 -10.53
C ALA A 54 3.55 16.21 -11.69
N GLN A 55 4.06 16.23 -12.92
CA GLN A 55 3.23 16.37 -14.12
C GLN A 55 2.52 15.06 -14.47
N VAL A 56 3.12 13.92 -14.11
CA VAL A 56 2.58 12.58 -14.37
C VAL A 56 2.75 11.75 -13.10
N VAL A 57 1.67 11.09 -12.70
CA VAL A 57 1.66 10.15 -11.58
C VAL A 57 1.30 8.77 -12.12
N PHE A 58 2.20 7.80 -11.92
CA PHE A 58 1.92 6.39 -12.20
C PHE A 58 1.32 5.72 -10.97
N SER A 59 0.20 5.02 -11.14
CA SER A 59 -0.43 4.25 -10.06
C SER A 59 -0.90 2.89 -10.59
N ASN A 60 -0.56 1.84 -9.85
CA ASN A 60 -0.96 0.46 -10.16
C ASN A 60 -2.48 0.28 -9.95
N PRO A 61 -3.14 -0.66 -10.65
CA PRO A 61 -4.58 -0.91 -10.50
C PRO A 61 -4.98 -1.59 -9.18
N ASP A 62 -4.01 -2.07 -8.40
CA ASP A 62 -4.24 -2.80 -7.16
C ASP A 62 -5.04 -2.01 -6.12
N SER A 63 -5.72 -2.76 -5.25
CA SER A 63 -6.58 -2.24 -4.18
C SER A 63 -5.91 -1.23 -3.22
N PRO A 64 -4.67 -1.42 -2.72
CA PRO A 64 -4.05 -0.43 -1.84
C PRO A 64 -3.80 0.94 -2.52
N GLN A 65 -3.72 0.98 -3.85
CA GLN A 65 -3.51 2.23 -4.59
C GLN A 65 -4.79 2.81 -5.17
N ARG A 66 -5.95 2.17 -4.95
CA ARG A 66 -7.24 2.63 -5.47
C ARG A 66 -7.49 4.11 -5.16
N HIS A 67 -7.27 4.51 -3.91
CA HIS A 67 -7.51 5.88 -3.49
C HIS A 67 -6.53 6.88 -4.10
N VAL A 68 -5.33 6.47 -4.52
CA VAL A 68 -4.41 7.36 -5.26
C VAL A 68 -5.01 7.73 -6.61
N ARG A 69 -5.67 6.77 -7.28
CA ARG A 69 -6.32 6.97 -8.59
C ARG A 69 -7.65 7.72 -8.50
N GLU A 70 -8.40 7.53 -7.42
CA GLU A 70 -9.69 8.23 -7.21
C GLU A 70 -9.48 9.66 -6.72
N LEU A 71 -8.35 9.95 -6.07
CA LEU A 71 -8.03 11.26 -5.52
C LEU A 71 -7.09 12.07 -6.43
N SER A 72 -6.61 11.55 -7.57
CA SER A 72 -5.80 12.35 -8.51
C SER A 72 -6.53 13.63 -8.93
#